data_AF-A0A7X0F6G8-F1
#
_entry.id   AF-A0A7X0F6G8-F1
#
_cell.length_a   1.000
_cell.length_b   1.000
_cell.length_c   1.000
_cell.angle_alpha   90.00
_cell.angle_beta   90.00
_cell.angle_gamma   90.00
#
_symmetry.space_group_name_H-M   'P 1'
#
loop_
_entity.id
_entity.type
_entity.pdbx_description
1 polymer ?
#
loop_
_entity_poly.entity_id
_entity_poly.type
_entity_poly.pdbx_seq_one_letter_code
_entity_poly.pdbx_strand_id
1 'polypeptide(L)'
;MKATSTNVSKFGLNIFAAATLLAIALPGAHASEGSDAEAPTLNQPSAMQLLGGLMLPQPPAAAATSEPFQFGPNFDGYSLAVRTASKDDVPAGIDPIKTAAIVPGVFGSVAIPMRNFPVAGRWAKVYSKINDCAEANCGKRGAEFAAVATGARDKKFMDKLASVNRAVNTMIAYRQDDAVYGNLDYWAKPAEILSRGVGDCEDYVILKMAALIEAGVPARSMSLVVLKDTGRGVFHAVLSVATQSGNFILDNLSNTVAGDDVYRSYVPLYSFSTDRAWIHGARSGSAQIASVGNDFTTIAPGEGPVRQ
;
A
#
# COMPACT_ATOMS: atom_id res chain seq x y z
N MET A 1 -24.05 -33.57 -53.48
CA MET A 1 -25.19 -33.41 -52.54
C MET A 1 -25.08 -31.99 -51.98
N LYS A 2 -25.67 -30.93 -52.55
CA LYS A 2 -27.08 -30.50 -52.70
C LYS A 2 -27.81 -30.20 -51.37
N ALA A 3 -28.43 -29.01 -51.34
CA ALA A 3 -29.34 -28.35 -50.38
C ALA A 3 -28.68 -27.63 -49.17
N THR A 4 -28.71 -26.30 -48.96
CA THR A 4 -29.79 -25.28 -48.82
C THR A 4 -30.92 -25.63 -47.84
N SER A 5 -31.07 -24.85 -46.75
CA SER A 5 -32.35 -24.21 -46.40
C SER A 5 -32.20 -23.16 -45.27
N THR A 6 -32.82 -22.02 -45.53
CA THR A 6 -33.19 -20.88 -44.68
C THR A 6 -34.42 -21.15 -43.81
N ASN A 7 -34.60 -20.37 -42.73
CA ASN A 7 -35.84 -19.77 -42.17
C ASN A 7 -35.46 -19.05 -40.85
N VAL A 8 -35.70 -17.77 -40.54
CA VAL A 8 -36.80 -16.78 -40.70
C VAL A 8 -38.03 -16.99 -39.79
N SER A 9 -38.12 -16.08 -38.79
CA SER A 9 -39.29 -15.42 -38.18
C SER A 9 -40.23 -16.15 -37.22
N LYS A 10 -40.43 -15.58 -36.01
CA LYS A 10 -41.68 -14.92 -35.53
C LYS A 10 -41.52 -14.48 -34.07
N PHE A 11 -41.64 -13.18 -33.77
CA PHE A 11 -42.84 -12.47 -33.27
C PHE A 11 -43.26 -12.82 -31.83
N GLY A 12 -43.20 -11.81 -30.95
CA GLY A 12 -43.69 -11.86 -29.57
C GLY A 12 -43.65 -10.47 -28.92
N LEU A 13 -44.54 -9.60 -29.37
CA LEU A 13 -44.86 -8.30 -28.80
C LEU A 13 -45.82 -8.51 -27.62
N ASN A 14 -45.57 -7.93 -26.44
CA ASN A 14 -46.61 -7.73 -25.43
C ASN A 14 -46.48 -6.32 -24.82
N ILE A 15 -47.60 -5.62 -24.83
CA ILE A 15 -47.79 -4.22 -24.45
C ILE A 15 -48.59 -4.14 -23.15
N PHE A 16 -48.42 -3.00 -22.46
CA PHE A 16 -49.32 -2.34 -21.49
C PHE A 16 -49.36 -2.85 -20.04
N ALA A 17 -48.84 -2.01 -19.13
CA ALA A 17 -49.70 -1.33 -18.15
C ALA A 17 -49.05 -0.02 -17.69
N ALA A 18 -49.70 1.09 -18.01
CA ALA A 18 -49.43 2.41 -17.46
C ALA A 18 -50.23 2.58 -16.16
N ALA A 19 -49.62 3.16 -15.13
CA ALA A 19 -50.33 3.76 -14.01
C ALA A 19 -49.71 5.12 -13.71
N THR A 20 -50.39 6.14 -14.21
CA THR A 20 -50.26 7.55 -13.83
C THR A 20 -50.81 7.75 -12.42
N LEU A 21 -50.08 8.48 -11.58
CA LEU A 21 -50.71 9.30 -10.54
C LEU A 21 -49.95 10.61 -10.36
N LEU A 22 -50.77 11.65 -10.28
CA LEU A 22 -50.53 13.04 -10.57
C LEU A 22 -50.00 13.81 -9.35
N ALA A 23 -49.30 14.89 -9.66
CA ALA A 23 -48.62 15.86 -8.81
C ALA A 23 -49.47 16.53 -7.71
N ILE A 24 -48.79 16.97 -6.65
CA ILE A 24 -49.04 18.28 -6.03
C ILE A 24 -47.68 18.93 -5.77
N ALA A 25 -47.52 20.15 -6.27
CA ALA A 25 -46.35 21.00 -6.10
C ALA A 25 -46.73 22.32 -5.41
N LEU A 26 -45.70 22.96 -4.85
CA LEU A 26 -45.53 24.39 -4.51
C LEU A 26 -45.91 24.83 -3.08
N PRO A 27 -45.39 25.99 -2.60
CA PRO A 27 -43.97 26.39 -2.54
C PRO A 27 -43.64 27.07 -1.18
N GLY A 28 -42.35 27.36 -0.91
CA GLY A 28 -42.00 28.26 0.19
C GLY A 28 -40.51 28.37 0.44
N ALA A 29 -39.87 29.35 -0.19
CA ALA A 29 -38.54 29.84 0.18
C ALA A 29 -38.67 30.86 1.31
N HIS A 30 -37.79 30.81 2.32
CA HIS A 30 -37.31 31.99 3.05
C HIS A 30 -35.97 31.67 3.71
N ALA A 31 -35.00 32.55 3.48
CA ALA A 31 -33.73 32.64 4.19
C ALA A 31 -33.90 33.46 5.49
N SER A 32 -33.15 33.16 6.54
CA SER A 32 -32.48 34.13 7.44
C SER A 32 -31.74 33.45 8.60
N GLU A 33 -30.50 33.90 8.78
CA GLU A 33 -29.60 34.00 9.95
C GLU A 33 -30.02 33.45 11.33
N GLY A 34 -29.02 32.86 12.03
CA GLY A 34 -28.65 33.32 13.38
C GLY A 34 -28.87 32.38 14.58
N SER A 35 -27.75 32.16 15.31
CA SER A 35 -27.60 31.86 16.75
C SER A 35 -27.91 30.45 17.32
N ASP A 36 -26.83 29.85 17.83
CA ASP A 36 -26.65 29.16 19.12
C ASP A 36 -27.88 28.63 19.86
N ALA A 37 -27.93 27.31 20.09
CA ALA A 37 -28.33 26.74 21.38
C ALA A 37 -28.02 25.23 21.48
N GLU A 38 -27.59 24.87 22.69
CA GLU A 38 -27.23 23.57 23.24
C GLU A 38 -28.32 22.48 23.16
N ALA A 39 -27.87 21.22 23.31
CA ALA A 39 -28.62 19.96 23.25
C ALA A 39 -29.81 19.82 24.22
N PRO A 40 -30.64 18.75 24.08
CA PRO A 40 -30.34 17.57 24.89
C PRO A 40 -30.58 16.22 24.19
N THR A 41 -29.83 15.22 24.66
CA THR A 41 -29.88 13.81 24.30
C THR A 41 -31.04 13.10 25.04
N LEU A 42 -31.88 12.38 24.29
CA LEU A 42 -32.85 11.43 24.87
C LEU A 42 -32.40 10.00 24.60
N ASN A 43 -31.90 9.36 25.66
CA ASN A 43 -31.48 7.97 25.71
C ASN A 43 -32.73 7.08 25.90
N GLN A 44 -33.00 6.14 24.98
CA GLN A 44 -33.98 5.08 25.22
C GLN A 44 -33.29 3.86 25.85
N PRO A 45 -33.89 3.17 26.84
CA PRO A 45 -33.31 1.97 27.42
C PRO A 45 -33.63 0.73 26.57
N SER A 46 -32.58 0.01 26.17
CA SER A 46 -32.68 -1.31 25.52
C SER A 46 -33.01 -2.39 26.55
N ALA A 47 -33.98 -3.25 26.23
CA ALA A 47 -34.44 -4.34 27.10
C ALA A 47 -33.37 -5.41 27.35
N MET A 48 -33.24 -5.83 28.61
CA MET A 48 -32.40 -6.95 29.07
C MET A 48 -33.00 -8.31 28.65
N GLN A 49 -32.17 -9.17 28.05
CA GLN A 49 -32.39 -10.62 28.03
C GLN A 49 -31.38 -11.29 28.97
N LEU A 50 -31.90 -12.00 29.98
CA LEU A 50 -31.14 -12.70 31.02
C LEU A 50 -31.16 -14.21 30.76
N LEU A 51 -30.00 -14.79 30.46
CA LEU A 51 -29.69 -16.19 30.74
C LEU A 51 -28.26 -16.26 31.29
N GLY A 52 -28.10 -16.70 32.54
CA GLY A 52 -26.79 -17.18 33.04
C GLY A 52 -26.13 -16.46 34.21
N GLY A 53 -26.80 -15.60 34.98
CA GLY A 53 -26.48 -15.35 36.40
C GLY A 53 -25.10 -14.78 36.79
N LEU A 54 -24.25 -14.32 35.87
CA LEU A 54 -22.98 -13.67 36.19
C LEU A 54 -22.90 -12.32 35.47
N MET A 55 -22.86 -11.22 36.24
CA MET A 55 -22.57 -9.89 35.71
C MET A 55 -21.07 -9.73 35.52
N LEU A 56 -20.63 -9.69 34.25
CA LEU A 56 -19.32 -9.17 33.89
C LEU A 56 -19.46 -7.67 33.59
N PRO A 57 -18.57 -6.80 34.11
CA PRO A 57 -18.56 -5.41 33.68
C PRO A 57 -18.23 -5.36 32.19
N GLN A 58 -19.13 -4.77 31.39
CA GLN A 58 -18.80 -4.42 30.01
C GLN A 58 -17.65 -3.40 30.03
N PRO A 59 -16.53 -3.63 29.33
CA PRO A 59 -15.56 -2.57 29.11
C PRO A 59 -16.29 -1.43 28.40
N PRO A 60 -16.00 -0.17 28.73
CA PRO A 60 -16.60 0.96 28.02
C PRO A 60 -16.32 0.75 26.53
N ALA A 61 -17.36 0.95 25.71
CA ALA A 61 -17.20 1.01 24.27
C ALA A 61 -16.14 2.07 23.99
N ALA A 62 -14.92 1.64 23.70
CA ALA A 62 -13.88 2.52 23.21
C ALA A 62 -14.41 3.04 21.88
N ALA A 63 -14.99 4.24 21.91
CA ALA A 63 -15.05 5.06 20.72
C ALA A 63 -13.60 5.14 20.24
N ALA A 64 -13.26 4.34 19.23
CA ALA A 64 -12.01 4.44 18.53
C ALA A 64 -12.05 5.78 17.81
N THR A 65 -11.73 6.86 18.52
CA THR A 65 -11.30 8.10 17.92
C THR A 65 -10.02 7.74 17.19
N SER A 66 -10.12 7.53 15.88
CA SER A 66 -8.97 7.46 15.00
C SER A 66 -8.33 8.84 15.02
N GLU A 67 -7.49 9.10 16.02
CA GLU A 67 -6.56 10.20 15.96
C GLU A 67 -5.77 10.01 14.66
N PRO A 68 -5.80 10.98 13.72
CA PRO A 68 -5.01 10.86 12.51
C PRO A 68 -3.55 10.70 12.95
N PHE A 69 -2.92 9.62 12.51
CA PHE A 69 -1.50 9.40 12.77
C PHE A 69 -0.73 10.60 12.21
N GLN A 70 -0.23 11.45 13.11
CA GLN A 70 0.54 12.63 12.74
C GLN A 70 1.99 12.21 12.54
N PHE A 71 2.50 12.38 11.32
CA PHE A 71 3.94 12.28 11.07
C PHE A 71 4.69 13.34 11.89
N GLY A 72 5.85 12.97 12.44
CA GLY A 72 6.56 13.76 13.44
C GLY A 72 6.87 15.20 13.03
N PRO A 73 7.13 16.10 13.99
CA PRO A 73 7.20 17.55 13.78
C PRO A 73 8.35 18.03 12.86
N ASN A 74 9.30 17.15 12.50
CA ASN A 74 10.49 17.49 11.70
C ASN A 74 10.26 17.29 10.18
N PHE A 75 9.23 17.93 9.64
CA PHE A 75 8.91 17.90 8.21
C PHE A 75 9.72 18.94 7.38
N ASP A 76 10.39 19.88 8.02
CA ASP A 76 10.86 21.12 7.37
C ASP A 76 12.24 21.05 6.69
N GLY A 77 12.76 19.85 6.41
CA GLY A 77 14.17 19.67 6.06
C GLY A 77 14.55 19.53 4.59
N TYR A 78 13.64 19.23 3.66
CA TYR A 78 14.02 18.81 2.31
C TYR A 78 13.12 19.41 1.23
N SER A 79 13.61 20.50 0.61
CA SER A 79 13.11 20.99 -0.67
C SER A 79 13.20 19.92 -1.75
N LEU A 80 12.33 19.97 -2.76
CA LEU A 80 12.39 19.13 -3.97
C LEU A 80 13.84 19.00 -4.48
N ALA A 81 14.49 17.87 -4.21
CA ALA A 81 15.83 17.61 -4.71
C ALA A 81 15.71 17.18 -6.18
N VAL A 82 15.80 18.15 -7.09
CA VAL A 82 16.01 17.89 -8.52
C VAL A 82 17.46 17.43 -8.71
N ARG A 83 17.68 16.16 -9.05
CA ARG A 83 19.02 15.70 -9.45
C ARG A 83 19.28 16.04 -10.91
N THR A 84 20.35 16.80 -11.14
CA THR A 84 21.04 17.01 -12.42
C THR A 84 22.47 16.46 -12.34
N ALA A 85 22.66 15.23 -11.87
CA ALA A 85 23.99 14.63 -11.76
C ALA A 85 24.15 13.50 -12.79
N SER A 86 25.15 13.64 -13.67
CA SER A 86 25.59 12.61 -14.62
C SER A 86 26.17 11.40 -13.90
N LYS A 87 26.00 10.22 -14.51
CA LYS A 87 26.23 8.87 -13.95
C LYS A 87 27.71 8.53 -13.67
N ASP A 88 28.65 9.41 -13.99
CA ASP A 88 30.06 9.02 -14.21
C ASP A 88 31.07 9.42 -13.11
N ASP A 89 30.67 10.11 -12.04
CA ASP A 89 31.61 10.54 -10.97
C ASP A 89 31.22 10.01 -9.57
N VAL A 90 31.39 8.70 -9.34
CA VAL A 90 31.33 8.14 -7.96
C VAL A 90 32.69 7.49 -7.61
N PRO A 91 33.50 8.12 -6.73
CA PRO A 91 34.75 7.53 -6.26
C PRO A 91 34.51 6.22 -5.50
N ALA A 92 35.33 5.21 -5.80
CA ALA A 92 35.32 3.93 -5.07
C ALA A 92 35.73 4.16 -3.60
N GLY A 93 34.76 4.06 -2.68
CA GLY A 93 35.02 4.15 -1.23
C GLY A 93 33.94 4.83 -0.40
N ILE A 94 32.91 5.43 -1.01
CA ILE A 94 31.79 6.03 -0.28
C ILE A 94 30.69 4.99 -0.09
N ASP A 95 30.36 4.66 1.16
CA ASP A 95 29.17 3.89 1.51
C ASP A 95 27.92 4.62 0.96
N PRO A 96 27.19 4.06 -0.01
CA PRO A 96 26.07 4.73 -0.67
C PRO A 96 24.97 5.17 0.30
N ILE A 97 24.95 4.56 1.49
CA ILE A 97 23.94 4.72 2.54
C ILE A 97 24.03 6.07 3.27
N LYS A 98 25.23 6.63 3.46
CA LYS A 98 25.40 7.84 4.31
C LYS A 98 24.79 9.11 3.73
N THR A 99 24.34 9.09 2.47
CA THR A 99 23.87 10.28 1.75
C THR A 99 22.44 10.11 1.20
N ALA A 100 21.79 8.96 1.39
CA ALA A 100 20.45 8.66 0.85
C ALA A 100 19.28 9.13 1.74
N ALA A 101 19.47 10.21 2.52
CA ALA A 101 18.45 10.73 3.45
C ALA A 101 17.29 11.49 2.75
N ILE A 102 17.39 11.70 1.45
CA ILE A 102 16.33 12.26 0.62
C ILE A 102 15.91 11.12 -0.29
N VAL A 103 14.67 10.65 -0.19
CA VAL A 103 14.11 9.75 -1.21
C VAL A 103 13.79 10.64 -2.42
N PRO A 104 14.61 10.67 -3.49
CA PRO A 104 14.18 11.29 -4.73
C PRO A 104 12.99 10.50 -5.27
N GLY A 105 12.22 11.08 -6.18
CA GLY A 105 11.20 10.29 -6.89
C GLY A 105 11.81 9.01 -7.49
N VAL A 106 11.00 7.96 -7.52
CA VAL A 106 11.34 6.64 -8.07
C VAL A 106 10.70 6.48 -9.44
N PHE A 107 11.27 5.68 -10.34
CA PHE A 107 10.75 5.46 -11.70
C PHE A 107 10.61 6.77 -12.50
N GLY A 108 11.51 7.73 -12.28
CA GLY A 108 11.47 9.04 -12.94
C GLY A 108 10.37 9.99 -12.46
N SER A 109 9.64 9.63 -11.40
CA SER A 109 8.60 10.48 -10.80
C SER A 109 9.17 11.66 -10.00
N VAL A 110 8.27 12.51 -9.51
CA VAL A 110 8.52 13.51 -8.47
C VAL A 110 7.78 13.08 -7.22
N ALA A 111 8.50 12.91 -6.11
CA ALA A 111 7.91 12.60 -4.82
C ALA A 111 7.46 13.88 -4.12
N ILE A 112 6.17 13.98 -3.81
CA ILE A 112 5.54 15.10 -3.11
C ILE A 112 5.19 14.62 -1.70
N PRO A 113 5.82 15.17 -0.65
CA PRO A 113 5.63 14.67 0.70
C PRO A 113 4.24 15.00 1.24
N MET A 114 3.63 14.05 1.96
CA MET A 114 2.27 14.17 2.49
C MET A 114 2.28 14.08 4.02
N ARG A 115 1.63 15.05 4.69
CA ARG A 115 1.46 15.05 6.15
C ARG A 115 0.25 14.22 6.62
N ASN A 116 -0.86 14.31 5.88
CA ASN A 116 -2.10 13.59 6.18
C ASN A 116 -2.46 12.74 4.96
N PHE A 117 -2.03 11.48 4.97
CA PHE A 117 -2.34 10.54 3.89
C PHE A 117 -3.18 9.38 4.44
N PRO A 118 -4.46 9.24 4.04
CA PRO A 118 -5.36 8.25 4.64
C PRO A 118 -4.83 6.81 4.63
N VAL A 119 -4.12 6.42 3.58
CA VAL A 119 -3.55 5.07 3.43
C VAL A 119 -2.38 4.83 4.40
N ALA A 120 -1.75 5.88 4.94
CA ALA A 120 -0.63 5.77 5.88
C ALA A 120 -0.97 5.02 7.17
N GLY A 121 -2.25 4.98 7.57
CA GLY A 121 -2.67 4.24 8.76
C GLY A 121 -2.39 2.73 8.67
N ARG A 122 -2.43 2.14 7.46
CA ARG A 122 -2.07 0.73 7.24
C ARG A 122 -0.57 0.54 7.47
N TRP A 123 0.25 1.38 6.82
CA TRP A 123 1.70 1.35 6.96
C TRP A 123 2.16 1.59 8.40
N ALA A 124 1.61 2.57 9.12
CA ALA A 124 2.01 2.88 10.49
C ALA A 124 1.85 1.68 11.44
N LYS A 125 0.76 0.91 11.30
CA LYS A 125 0.52 -0.31 12.08
C LYS A 125 1.60 -1.36 11.81
N VAL A 126 1.96 -1.58 10.55
CA VAL A 126 3.00 -2.54 10.16
C VAL A 126 4.38 -2.07 10.58
N TYR A 127 4.74 -0.83 10.28
CA TYR A 127 6.08 -0.31 10.53
C TYR A 127 6.42 -0.26 12.01
N SER A 128 5.44 0.01 12.88
CA SER A 128 5.62 -0.08 14.35
C SER A 128 6.03 -1.48 14.84
N LYS A 129 5.93 -2.50 13.98
CA LYS A 129 6.20 -3.91 14.24
C LYS A 129 7.25 -4.50 13.29
N ILE A 130 7.93 -3.66 12.50
CA ILE A 130 8.83 -4.12 11.44
C ILE A 130 10.04 -4.91 11.98
N ASN A 131 10.47 -4.60 13.21
CA ASN A 131 11.63 -5.23 13.88
C ASN A 131 11.24 -6.30 14.90
N ASP A 132 9.94 -6.60 15.08
CA ASP A 132 9.48 -7.58 16.09
C ASP A 132 9.99 -9.01 15.81
N CYS A 133 10.56 -9.26 14.63
CA CYS A 133 11.07 -10.55 14.16
C CYS A 133 12.58 -10.61 13.95
N ALA A 134 13.34 -9.72 14.62
CA ALA A 134 14.79 -9.76 14.63
C ALA A 134 15.36 -11.07 15.21
N GLU A 135 14.61 -11.70 16.12
CA GLU A 135 14.97 -12.96 16.77
C GLU A 135 14.36 -14.19 16.08
N ALA A 136 15.00 -15.35 16.24
CA ALA A 136 14.61 -16.59 15.57
C ALA A 136 13.21 -17.13 15.93
N ASN A 137 12.61 -16.68 17.04
CA ASN A 137 11.33 -17.18 17.55
C ASN A 137 10.10 -16.46 16.97
N CYS A 138 10.20 -15.95 15.74
CA CYS A 138 9.09 -15.27 15.07
C CYS A 138 8.32 -16.21 14.10
N GLY A 139 7.19 -16.77 14.57
CA GLY A 139 6.33 -17.63 13.76
C GLY A 139 7.01 -18.94 13.31
N LYS A 140 6.46 -19.60 12.29
CA LYS A 140 6.97 -20.90 11.81
C LYS A 140 8.29 -20.77 11.04
N ARG A 141 8.51 -19.63 10.40
CA ARG A 141 9.68 -19.36 9.55
C ARG A 141 10.68 -18.38 10.17
N GLY A 142 10.56 -18.07 11.47
CA GLY A 142 11.42 -17.09 12.15
C GLY A 142 12.90 -17.44 12.11
N ALA A 143 13.26 -18.70 12.31
CA ALA A 143 14.65 -19.14 12.21
C ALA A 143 15.21 -19.01 10.78
N GLU A 144 14.40 -19.32 9.77
CA GLU A 144 14.76 -19.14 8.36
C GLU A 144 14.98 -17.65 8.06
N PHE A 145 14.08 -16.79 8.53
CA PHE A 145 14.19 -15.33 8.39
C PHE A 145 15.43 -14.75 9.08
N ALA A 146 15.70 -15.16 10.33
CA ALA A 146 16.88 -14.73 11.06
C ALA A 146 18.18 -15.15 10.35
N ALA A 147 18.20 -16.34 9.74
CA ALA A 147 19.32 -16.81 8.93
C ALA A 147 19.51 -15.98 7.65
N VAL A 148 18.43 -15.56 6.99
CA VAL A 148 18.48 -14.66 5.83
C VAL A 148 19.09 -13.32 6.20
N ALA A 149 18.59 -12.68 7.27
CA ALA A 149 19.10 -11.39 7.73
C ALA A 149 20.58 -11.49 8.13
N THR A 150 20.94 -12.48 8.95
CA THR A 150 22.31 -12.70 9.41
C THR A 150 23.26 -12.99 8.26
N GLY A 151 22.89 -13.90 7.36
CA GLY A 151 23.71 -14.24 6.19
C GLY A 151 23.88 -13.08 5.20
N ALA A 152 23.01 -12.09 5.25
CA ALA A 152 23.10 -10.90 4.41
C ALA A 152 24.02 -9.81 5.01
N ARG A 153 24.21 -9.74 6.35
CA ARG A 153 24.93 -8.66 7.05
C ARG A 153 26.31 -8.34 6.45
N ASP A 154 27.12 -9.36 6.23
CA ASP A 154 28.52 -9.22 5.81
C ASP A 154 28.71 -9.20 4.28
N LYS A 155 27.61 -9.26 3.51
CA LYS A 155 27.66 -9.20 2.05
C LYS A 155 27.89 -7.77 1.58
N LYS A 156 28.54 -7.64 0.41
CA LYS A 156 28.55 -6.39 -0.35
C LYS A 156 27.13 -5.91 -0.60
N PHE A 157 26.94 -4.60 -0.70
CA PHE A 157 25.61 -3.99 -0.75
C PHE A 157 24.67 -4.63 -1.80
N MET A 158 25.10 -4.78 -3.06
CA MET A 158 24.25 -5.39 -4.10
C MET A 158 23.98 -6.88 -3.84
N ASP A 159 24.97 -7.63 -3.36
CA ASP A 159 24.80 -9.04 -3.00
C ASP A 159 23.87 -9.20 -1.80
N LYS A 160 23.88 -8.24 -0.86
CA LYS A 160 22.96 -8.14 0.27
C LYS A 160 21.52 -7.99 -0.23
N LEU A 161 21.26 -7.02 -1.11
CA LEU A 161 19.93 -6.81 -1.70
C LEU A 161 19.46 -8.04 -2.48
N ALA A 162 20.30 -8.58 -3.36
CA ALA A 162 19.96 -9.75 -4.18
C ALA A 162 19.72 -11.01 -3.34
N SER A 163 20.50 -11.21 -2.28
CA SER A 163 20.34 -12.33 -1.35
C SER A 163 19.01 -12.25 -0.61
N VAL A 164 18.66 -11.09 -0.05
CA VAL A 164 17.40 -10.91 0.67
C VAL A 164 16.22 -11.05 -0.29
N ASN A 165 16.29 -10.42 -1.47
CA ASN A 165 15.22 -10.50 -2.47
C ASN A 165 14.88 -11.95 -2.83
N ARG A 166 15.91 -12.74 -3.20
CA ARG A 166 15.76 -14.14 -3.58
C ARG A 166 15.26 -15.00 -2.42
N ALA A 167 15.82 -14.81 -1.23
CA ALA A 167 15.45 -15.61 -0.08
C ALA A 167 13.98 -15.38 0.31
N VAL A 168 13.54 -14.13 0.44
CA VAL A 168 12.13 -13.81 0.72
C VAL A 168 11.22 -14.33 -0.41
N ASN A 169 11.62 -14.16 -1.68
CA ASN A 169 10.85 -14.66 -2.82
C ASN A 169 10.64 -16.19 -2.80
N THR A 170 11.54 -16.92 -2.14
CA THR A 170 11.47 -18.39 -1.99
C THR A 170 10.75 -18.79 -0.70
N MET A 171 10.89 -17.99 0.35
CA MET A 171 10.40 -18.29 1.70
C MET A 171 8.87 -18.23 1.80
N ILE A 172 8.24 -17.28 1.11
CA ILE A 172 6.78 -17.11 1.16
C ILE A 172 6.16 -17.35 -0.21
N ALA A 173 4.95 -17.91 -0.23
CA ALA A 173 4.22 -18.19 -1.45
C ALA A 173 3.13 -17.14 -1.71
N TYR A 174 3.05 -16.67 -2.95
CA TYR A 174 2.14 -15.60 -3.32
C TYR A 174 0.67 -16.04 -3.19
N ARG A 175 -0.13 -15.29 -2.44
CA ARG A 175 -1.59 -15.46 -2.30
C ARG A 175 -2.23 -14.09 -2.06
N GLN A 176 -3.41 -13.88 -2.64
CA GLN A 176 -4.21 -12.68 -2.46
C GLN A 176 -4.76 -12.58 -1.04
N ASP A 177 -4.98 -11.35 -0.57
CA ASP A 177 -5.39 -11.09 0.81
C ASP A 177 -6.81 -11.57 1.09
N ASP A 178 -7.69 -11.52 0.08
CA ASP A 178 -9.04 -12.02 0.19
C ASP A 178 -9.06 -13.50 0.60
N ALA A 179 -8.14 -14.29 0.05
CA ALA A 179 -7.99 -15.71 0.31
C ALA A 179 -7.26 -16.01 1.63
N VAL A 180 -6.35 -15.13 2.08
CA VAL A 180 -5.52 -15.35 3.29
C VAL A 180 -6.15 -14.76 4.56
N TYR A 181 -6.73 -13.58 4.44
CA TYR A 181 -7.20 -12.74 5.55
C TYR A 181 -8.70 -12.41 5.47
N GLY A 182 -9.39 -12.71 4.36
CA GLY A 182 -10.81 -12.39 4.18
C GLY A 182 -11.08 -10.89 4.01
N ASN A 183 -10.04 -10.13 3.65
CA ASN A 183 -10.09 -8.69 3.41
C ASN A 183 -9.38 -8.43 2.08
N LEU A 184 -9.90 -7.50 1.28
CA LEU A 184 -9.32 -7.18 -0.02
C LEU A 184 -7.93 -6.54 0.08
N ASP A 185 -7.59 -5.92 1.21
CA ASP A 185 -6.28 -5.27 1.38
C ASP A 185 -5.92 -5.29 2.88
N TYR A 186 -5.02 -6.20 3.24
CA TYR A 186 -4.54 -6.46 4.59
C TYR A 186 -3.02 -6.52 4.62
N TRP A 187 -2.40 -5.40 5.04
CA TRP A 187 -0.96 -5.34 5.18
C TRP A 187 -0.52 -6.07 6.45
N ALA A 188 0.07 -7.25 6.31
CA ALA A 188 0.41 -8.11 7.43
C ALA A 188 1.73 -7.70 8.09
N LYS A 189 1.85 -7.93 9.39
CA LYS A 189 3.12 -7.73 10.12
C LYS A 189 4.09 -8.88 9.81
N PRO A 190 5.42 -8.67 9.96
CA PRO A 190 6.41 -9.74 9.74
C PRO A 190 6.07 -11.07 10.44
N ALA A 191 5.57 -11.02 11.68
CA ALA A 191 5.19 -12.21 12.43
C ALA A 191 4.00 -12.98 11.82
N GLU A 192 3.04 -12.27 11.25
CA GLU A 192 1.87 -12.86 10.59
C GLU A 192 2.29 -13.55 9.29
N ILE A 193 3.10 -12.84 8.48
CA ILE A 193 3.66 -13.34 7.23
C ILE A 193 4.50 -14.60 7.49
N LEU A 194 5.41 -14.57 8.48
CA LEU A 194 6.29 -15.70 8.81
C LEU A 194 5.55 -16.89 9.46
N SER A 195 4.43 -16.64 10.12
CA SER A 195 3.57 -17.71 10.67
C SER A 195 2.79 -18.44 9.57
N ARG A 196 2.31 -17.69 8.56
CA ARG A 196 1.49 -18.21 7.47
C ARG A 196 2.33 -18.76 6.31
N GLY A 197 3.48 -18.14 6.04
CA GLY A 197 4.33 -18.47 4.89
C GLY A 197 3.71 -18.11 3.54
N VAL A 198 2.72 -17.22 3.55
CA VAL A 198 2.02 -16.71 2.37
C VAL A 198 1.76 -15.23 2.55
N GLY A 199 1.60 -14.52 1.43
CA GLY A 199 1.28 -13.10 1.38
C GLY A 199 1.22 -12.62 -0.06
N ASP A 200 0.81 -11.39 -0.26
CA ASP A 200 0.68 -10.76 -1.56
C ASP A 200 1.89 -9.81 -1.82
N CYS A 201 1.84 -8.86 -2.76
CA CYS A 201 3.02 -8.05 -3.09
C CYS A 201 3.54 -7.15 -1.95
N GLU A 202 2.71 -6.47 -1.16
CA GLU A 202 3.19 -5.66 -0.04
C GLU A 202 3.81 -6.50 1.06
N ASP A 203 3.31 -7.71 1.32
CA ASP A 203 3.83 -8.60 2.35
C ASP A 203 5.29 -9.01 2.02
N TYR A 204 5.59 -9.25 0.74
CA TYR A 204 6.97 -9.47 0.30
C TYR A 204 7.84 -8.23 0.54
N VAL A 205 7.31 -7.03 0.30
CA VAL A 205 8.04 -5.77 0.51
C VAL A 205 8.33 -5.56 2.00
N ILE A 206 7.33 -5.76 2.85
CA ILE A 206 7.42 -5.64 4.31
C ILE A 206 8.50 -6.60 4.83
N LEU A 207 8.46 -7.87 4.41
CA LEU A 207 9.42 -8.87 4.89
C LEU A 207 10.85 -8.61 4.37
N LYS A 208 11.00 -8.16 3.11
CA LYS A 208 12.32 -7.74 2.57
C LYS A 208 12.87 -6.53 3.33
N MET A 209 12.02 -5.55 3.62
CA MET A 209 12.44 -4.37 4.38
C MET A 209 12.92 -4.77 5.78
N ALA A 210 12.15 -5.58 6.49
CA ALA A 210 12.53 -6.10 7.81
C ALA A 210 13.88 -6.82 7.77
N ALA A 211 14.07 -7.75 6.81
CA ALA A 211 15.34 -8.48 6.67
C ALA A 211 16.52 -7.56 6.35
N LEU A 212 16.31 -6.51 5.54
CA LEU A 212 17.37 -5.55 5.20
C LEU A 212 17.71 -4.60 6.35
N ILE A 213 16.72 -4.20 7.16
CA ILE A 213 16.95 -3.45 8.41
C ILE A 213 17.85 -4.27 9.34
N GLU A 214 17.50 -5.54 9.55
CA GLU A 214 18.29 -6.47 10.36
C GLU A 214 19.67 -6.77 9.77
N ALA A 215 19.81 -6.66 8.45
CA ALA A 215 21.08 -6.76 7.74
C ALA A 215 21.90 -5.45 7.73
N GLY A 216 21.43 -4.39 8.41
CA GLY A 216 22.13 -3.12 8.57
C GLY A 216 21.90 -2.10 7.45
N VAL A 217 20.93 -2.30 6.56
CA VAL A 217 20.51 -1.28 5.59
C VAL A 217 19.58 -0.28 6.30
N PRO A 218 19.86 1.03 6.29
CA PRO A 218 19.00 1.97 7.01
C PRO A 218 17.58 2.01 6.46
N ALA A 219 16.60 1.92 7.37
CA ALA A 219 15.19 2.00 7.01
C ALA A 219 14.85 3.27 6.21
N ARG A 220 15.52 4.40 6.50
CA ARG A 220 15.32 5.68 5.80
C ARG A 220 15.78 5.68 4.34
N SER A 221 16.63 4.74 3.92
CA SER A 221 17.00 4.58 2.51
C SER A 221 16.08 3.62 1.78
N MET A 222 15.03 3.12 2.41
CA MET A 222 14.10 2.15 1.84
C MET A 222 12.69 2.72 1.75
N SER A 223 11.96 2.38 0.72
CA SER A 223 10.56 2.78 0.55
C SER A 223 9.73 1.63 0.01
N LEU A 224 8.60 1.37 0.65
CA LEU A 224 7.53 0.58 0.04
C LEU A 224 6.85 1.49 -0.99
N VAL A 225 6.86 1.09 -2.25
CA VAL A 225 6.31 1.87 -3.36
C VAL A 225 5.10 1.12 -3.91
N VAL A 226 3.94 1.76 -3.85
CA VAL A 226 2.73 1.29 -4.53
C VAL A 226 2.65 1.95 -5.90
N LEU A 227 2.39 1.15 -6.93
CA LEU A 227 2.45 1.55 -8.32
C LEU A 227 1.39 0.85 -9.17
N LYS A 228 1.15 1.39 -10.37
CA LYS A 228 0.43 0.69 -11.43
C LYS A 228 1.45 0.09 -12.40
N ASP A 229 1.41 -1.23 -12.59
CA ASP A 229 2.13 -1.87 -13.68
C ASP A 229 1.28 -1.79 -14.94
N THR A 230 1.61 -0.83 -15.81
CA THR A 230 0.85 -0.58 -17.04
C THR A 230 0.99 -1.70 -18.07
N GLY A 231 2.04 -2.53 -17.96
CA GLY A 231 2.24 -3.69 -18.83
C GLY A 231 1.31 -4.84 -18.50
N ARG A 232 0.91 -4.97 -17.22
CA ARG A 232 -0.01 -6.02 -16.73
C ARG A 232 -1.42 -5.52 -16.42
N GLY A 233 -1.61 -4.20 -16.28
CA GLY A 233 -2.90 -3.60 -15.95
C GLY A 233 -3.32 -3.82 -14.49
N VAL A 234 -2.38 -3.98 -13.58
CA VAL A 234 -2.62 -4.28 -12.14
C VAL A 234 -1.94 -3.26 -11.24
N PHE A 235 -2.43 -3.11 -10.01
CA PHE A 235 -1.68 -2.44 -8.95
C PHE A 235 -0.67 -3.42 -8.34
N HIS A 236 0.49 -2.89 -7.98
CA HIS A 236 1.62 -3.67 -7.48
C HIS A 236 2.38 -2.91 -6.39
N ALA A 237 3.11 -3.63 -5.55
CA ALA A 237 3.99 -3.07 -4.54
C ALA A 237 5.41 -3.61 -4.70
N VAL A 238 6.40 -2.74 -4.57
CA VAL A 238 7.83 -3.10 -4.62
C VAL A 238 8.61 -2.37 -3.54
N LEU A 239 9.78 -2.92 -3.19
CA LEU A 239 10.72 -2.27 -2.30
C LEU A 239 11.73 -1.49 -3.15
N SER A 240 11.80 -0.18 -2.94
CA SER A 240 12.84 0.69 -3.48
C SER A 240 13.92 0.92 -2.42
N VAL A 241 15.19 0.77 -2.81
CA VAL A 241 16.35 1.09 -1.96
C VAL A 241 17.13 2.22 -2.63
N ALA A 242 17.06 3.42 -2.03
CA ALA A 242 17.73 4.62 -2.48
C ALA A 242 19.24 4.56 -2.15
N THR A 243 20.05 4.93 -3.12
CA THR A 243 21.51 5.03 -3.00
C THR A 243 22.01 6.29 -3.70
N GLN A 244 23.31 6.57 -3.59
CA GLN A 244 23.92 7.66 -4.35
C GLN A 244 23.84 7.47 -5.87
N SER A 245 23.86 6.23 -6.36
CA SER A 245 23.81 5.90 -7.79
C SER A 245 22.39 5.76 -8.35
N GLY A 246 21.36 5.86 -7.52
CA GLY A 246 19.96 5.73 -7.92
C GLY A 246 19.17 4.80 -7.01
N ASN A 247 17.97 4.43 -7.44
CA ASN A 247 17.11 3.49 -6.70
C ASN A 247 17.29 2.08 -7.26
N PHE A 248 17.40 1.09 -6.37
CA PHE A 248 17.36 -0.33 -6.71
C PHE A 248 16.04 -0.95 -6.27
N ILE A 249 15.45 -1.76 -7.14
CA ILE A 249 14.13 -2.35 -6.92
C ILE A 249 14.26 -3.82 -6.56
N LEU A 250 13.60 -4.21 -5.46
CA LEU A 250 13.39 -5.59 -5.08
C LEU A 250 11.89 -5.91 -5.26
N ASP A 251 11.62 -6.88 -6.13
CA ASP A 251 10.28 -7.23 -6.60
C ASP A 251 10.01 -8.72 -6.31
N ASN A 252 8.78 -9.10 -5.98
CA ASN A 252 8.40 -10.52 -5.86
C ASN A 252 8.22 -11.19 -7.22
N LEU A 253 8.03 -10.42 -8.29
CA LEU A 253 7.93 -10.94 -9.67
C LEU A 253 9.29 -11.32 -10.28
N SER A 254 10.40 -10.92 -9.66
CA SER A 254 11.75 -11.20 -10.16
C SER A 254 12.79 -11.30 -9.05
N ASN A 255 13.69 -12.28 -9.16
CA ASN A 255 14.85 -12.39 -8.26
C ASN A 255 15.98 -11.41 -8.62
N THR A 256 15.93 -10.77 -9.79
CA THR A 256 16.93 -9.78 -10.21
C THR A 256 16.66 -8.45 -9.52
N VAL A 257 17.68 -7.92 -8.85
CA VAL A 257 17.68 -6.54 -8.34
C VAL A 257 18.29 -5.63 -9.39
N ALA A 258 17.54 -4.63 -9.83
CA ALA A 258 17.94 -3.72 -10.90
C ALA A 258 17.58 -2.27 -10.55
N GLY A 259 18.16 -1.34 -11.32
CA GLY A 259 17.78 0.08 -11.24
C GLY A 259 16.31 0.30 -11.61
N ASP A 260 15.70 1.33 -11.02
CA ASP A 260 14.32 1.70 -11.30
C ASP A 260 14.07 2.07 -12.78
N ASP A 261 15.09 2.55 -13.49
CA ASP A 261 15.06 2.89 -14.92
C ASP A 261 14.76 1.71 -15.86
N VAL A 262 14.99 0.47 -15.40
CA VAL A 262 14.68 -0.75 -16.18
C VAL A 262 13.17 -1.02 -16.22
N TYR A 263 12.40 -0.57 -15.22
CA TYR A 263 10.98 -0.89 -15.04
C TYR A 263 10.08 0.15 -15.70
N ARG A 264 10.17 0.29 -17.03
CA ARG A 264 9.45 1.35 -17.78
C ARG A 264 7.92 1.28 -17.70
N SER A 265 7.34 0.13 -17.38
CA SER A 265 5.89 -0.01 -17.23
C SER A 265 5.39 0.36 -15.83
N TYR A 266 6.29 0.55 -14.86
CA TYR A 266 5.94 0.82 -13.48
C TYR A 266 5.73 2.32 -13.29
N VAL A 267 4.51 2.69 -12.92
CA VAL A 267 4.13 4.08 -12.70
C VAL A 267 3.72 4.26 -11.24
N PRO A 268 4.56 4.90 -10.40
CA PRO A 268 4.33 4.98 -8.96
C PRO A 268 3.15 5.90 -8.64
N LEU A 269 2.44 5.55 -7.55
CA LEU A 269 1.28 6.26 -7.03
C LEU A 269 1.64 6.96 -5.73
N TYR A 270 2.08 6.19 -4.75
CA TYR A 270 2.54 6.68 -3.44
C TYR A 270 3.60 5.75 -2.87
N SER A 271 4.34 6.25 -1.89
CA SER A 271 5.34 5.45 -1.18
C SER A 271 5.42 5.80 0.30
N PHE A 272 5.95 4.85 1.06
CA PHE A 272 6.18 4.98 2.49
C PHE A 272 7.62 4.64 2.85
N SER A 273 8.23 5.47 3.69
CA SER A 273 9.54 5.22 4.30
C SER A 273 9.46 5.66 5.74
N THR A 274 9.78 4.76 6.66
CA THR A 274 9.69 5.02 8.10
C THR A 274 8.35 5.65 8.50
N ASP A 275 8.39 6.88 8.98
CA ASP A 275 7.32 7.76 9.42
C ASP A 275 7.03 8.84 8.36
N ARG A 276 7.17 8.53 7.07
CA ARG A 276 6.95 9.49 5.98
C ARG A 276 6.20 8.84 4.83
N ALA A 277 5.39 9.66 4.17
CA ALA A 277 4.62 9.28 2.99
C ALA A 277 4.82 10.30 1.86
N TRP A 278 4.76 9.83 0.62
CA TRP A 278 4.81 10.66 -0.58
C TRP A 278 3.74 10.22 -1.58
N ILE A 279 3.17 11.19 -2.31
CA ILE A 279 2.47 10.93 -3.57
C ILE A 279 3.45 11.17 -4.71
N HIS A 280 3.37 10.34 -5.76
CA HIS A 280 4.22 10.46 -6.93
C HIS A 280 3.47 11.14 -8.08
N GLY A 281 4.06 12.22 -8.59
CA GLY A 281 3.62 12.90 -9.81
C GLY A 281 4.65 12.76 -10.92
N ALA A 282 4.33 13.27 -12.11
CA ALA A 282 5.30 13.44 -13.19
C ALA A 282 5.77 14.90 -13.29
N ARG A 283 6.96 15.11 -13.85
CA ARG A 283 7.39 16.46 -14.24
C ARG A 283 6.53 16.95 -15.42
N SER A 284 6.28 18.25 -15.50
CA SER A 284 5.62 18.84 -16.66
C SER A 284 6.35 18.45 -17.96
N GLY A 285 5.61 17.91 -18.93
CA GLY A 285 6.17 17.37 -20.19
C GLY A 285 6.56 15.88 -20.18
N SER A 286 6.40 15.16 -19.06
CA SER A 286 6.61 13.69 -19.02
C SER A 286 5.31 12.94 -19.30
N ALA A 287 5.38 11.82 -20.03
CA ALA A 287 4.22 11.21 -20.66
C ALA A 287 3.36 10.29 -19.78
N GLN A 288 3.74 9.97 -18.53
CA GLN A 288 3.06 8.94 -17.74
C GLN A 288 2.85 9.37 -16.28
N ILE A 289 1.59 9.47 -15.86
CA ILE A 289 1.15 9.59 -14.47
C ILE A 289 0.14 8.47 -14.24
N ALA A 290 0.27 7.74 -13.13
CA ALA A 290 -0.74 6.78 -12.74
C ALA A 290 -1.94 7.58 -12.21
N SER A 291 -3.02 7.62 -13.00
CA SER A 291 -4.28 8.20 -12.55
C SER A 291 -5.11 7.11 -11.90
N VAL A 292 -5.29 7.26 -10.61
CA VAL A 292 -6.42 6.72 -9.85
C VAL A 292 -7.41 7.88 -9.68
N GLY A 293 -8.69 7.60 -9.43
CA GLY A 293 -9.63 8.67 -9.08
C GLY A 293 -9.20 9.42 -7.81
N ASN A 294 -10.10 10.22 -7.24
CA ASN A 294 -9.78 10.99 -6.02
C ASN A 294 -9.69 10.13 -4.74
N ASP A 295 -9.74 8.81 -4.84
CA ASP A 295 -9.73 7.89 -3.70
C ASP A 295 -8.58 6.89 -3.81
N PHE A 296 -7.54 7.09 -2.98
CA PHE A 296 -6.41 6.17 -2.88
C PHE A 296 -6.70 4.95 -1.98
N THR A 297 -7.80 4.94 -1.23
CA THR A 297 -8.09 3.88 -0.25
C THR A 297 -8.56 2.57 -0.90
N THR A 298 -8.99 2.64 -2.16
CA THR A 298 -9.44 1.51 -2.98
C THR A 298 -8.31 0.80 -3.73
N ILE A 299 -7.07 1.30 -3.63
CA ILE A 299 -5.91 0.66 -4.26
C ILE A 299 -5.50 -0.51 -3.39
N ALA A 300 -5.67 -1.71 -3.93
CA ALA A 300 -5.23 -2.98 -3.35
C ALA A 300 -4.17 -3.59 -4.27
N PRO A 301 -2.88 -3.36 -3.98
CA PRO A 301 -1.78 -4.03 -4.68
C PRO A 301 -1.98 -5.56 -4.62
N GLY A 302 -1.61 -6.29 -5.67
CA GLY A 302 -1.70 -7.77 -5.65
C GLY A 302 -3.09 -8.39 -5.90
N GLU A 303 -4.17 -7.61 -5.84
CA GLU A 303 -5.54 -8.15 -6.00
C GLU A 303 -6.02 -8.35 -7.46
N GLY A 304 -5.12 -8.26 -8.44
CA GLY A 304 -5.42 -8.53 -9.86
C GLY A 304 -5.83 -7.28 -10.66
N PRO A 305 -6.52 -7.44 -11.82
CA PRO A 305 -6.80 -6.34 -12.73
C PRO A 305 -7.65 -5.24 -12.09
N VAL A 306 -7.29 -3.98 -12.37
CA VAL A 306 -8.06 -2.82 -11.91
C VAL A 306 -9.47 -2.90 -12.50
N ARG A 307 -10.51 -3.02 -11.66
CA ARG A 307 -11.90 -2.97 -12.12
C ARG A 307 -12.15 -1.59 -12.74
N GLN A 308 -12.58 -1.56 -14.00
CA GLN A 308 -12.96 -0.34 -14.71
C GLN A 308 -14.35 0.12 -14.29
#